data_AF-A0A3C1VU59-F1
#
_entry.id   AF-A0A3C1VU59-F1
#
_cell.length_a   1.000
_cell.length_b   1.000
_cell.length_c   1.000
_cell.angle_alpha   90.00
_cell.angle_beta   90.00
_cell.angle_gamma   90.00
#
_symmetry.space_group_name_H-M   'P 1'
#
loop_
_entity.id
_entity.type
_entity.pdbx_description
1 polymer ?
#
loop_
_entity_poly.entity_id
_entity_poly.type
_entity_poly.pdbx_seq_one_letter_code
_entity_poly.pdbx_strand_id
1 'polypeptide(L)' 'LDRLEGFASLYGPRFYGLPVNTEKISLVRDSWQMEESFQFGSNTVIPVRAGETLHWRLAV' A
#
# COMPACT_ATOMS: atom_id res chain seq x y z
N LEU A 1 -12.70 -7.32 5.40
CA LEU A 1 -11.55 -7.01 4.50
C LEU A 1 -11.02 -8.30 3.87
N ASP A 2 -11.88 -9.31 3.77
CA ASP A 2 -11.42 -10.69 3.89
C ASP A 2 -10.95 -11.26 2.55
N ARG A 3 -11.09 -10.46 1.49
CA ARG A 3 -10.63 -10.76 0.13
C ARG A 3 -9.37 -10.00 -0.26
N LEU A 4 -8.84 -9.12 0.61
CA LEU A 4 -7.70 -8.27 0.29
C LEU A 4 -6.43 -9.10 0.05
N GLU A 5 -6.14 -10.08 0.88
CA GLU A 5 -4.96 -10.95 0.73
C GLU A 5 -5.00 -11.73 -0.61
N GLY A 6 -6.17 -12.26 -0.96
CA GLY A 6 -6.39 -12.90 -2.26
C GLY A 6 -6.01 -11.97 -3.42
N PHE A 7 -6.57 -10.76 -3.41
CA PHE A 7 -6.34 -9.74 -4.44
C PHE A 7 -4.89 -9.26 -4.51
N ALA A 8 -4.31 -8.87 -3.37
CA ALA A 8 -3.03 -8.18 -3.32
C ALA A 8 -1.81 -9.12 -3.34
N SER A 9 -1.97 -10.39 -2.98
CA SER A 9 -0.82 -11.27 -2.71
C SER A 9 -0.92 -12.67 -3.31
N LEU A 10 -2.11 -13.20 -3.59
CA LEU A 10 -2.25 -14.61 -4.01
C LEU A 10 -2.58 -14.77 -5.50
N TYR A 11 -3.52 -13.99 -6.05
CA TYR A 11 -4.01 -14.24 -7.41
C TYR A 11 -3.00 -13.88 -8.49
N GLY A 12 -2.21 -12.82 -8.30
CA GLY A 12 -1.13 -12.44 -9.22
C GLY A 12 -0.09 -13.55 -9.37
N PRO A 13 0.63 -13.95 -8.30
CA PRO A 13 1.64 -15.01 -8.41
C PRO A 13 1.09 -16.32 -8.98
N ARG A 14 -0.13 -16.72 -8.58
CA ARG A 14 -0.78 -17.92 -9.14
C ARG A 14 -1.01 -17.82 -10.65
N PHE A 15 -1.45 -16.67 -11.14
CA PHE A 15 -1.67 -16.45 -12.57
C PHE A 15 -0.35 -16.47 -13.36
N TYR A 16 0.70 -15.87 -12.81
CA TYR A 16 2.01 -15.77 -13.46
C TYR A 16 2.93 -16.99 -13.22
N GLY A 17 2.50 -17.99 -12.45
CA GLY A 17 3.35 -19.13 -12.09
C GLY A 17 4.54 -18.78 -11.19
N LEU A 18 4.43 -17.70 -10.41
CA LEU A 18 5.46 -17.22 -9.49
C LEU A 18 5.19 -17.71 -8.06
N PRO A 19 6.24 -17.87 -7.22
CA PRO A 19 6.06 -18.21 -5.81
C PRO A 19 5.32 -17.11 -5.05
N VAL A 20 4.53 -17.50 -4.06
CA VAL A 20 3.89 -16.56 -3.12
C VAL A 20 4.92 -16.10 -2.09
N ASN A 21 4.91 -14.81 -1.75
CA ASN A 21 5.76 -14.26 -0.69
C ASN A 21 5.48 -14.95 0.65
N THR A 22 6.53 -15.25 1.40
CA THR A 22 6.44 -15.86 2.75
C THR A 22 6.38 -14.82 3.87
N GLU A 23 6.82 -13.60 3.57
CA GLU A 23 6.75 -12.47 4.49
C GLU A 23 5.31 -12.02 4.70
N LYS A 24 5.06 -11.47 5.88
CA LYS A 24 3.77 -10.90 6.25
C LYS A 24 3.95 -9.45 6.64
N ILE A 25 2.94 -8.66 6.31
CA ILE A 25 2.80 -7.28 6.76
C ILE A 25 1.47 -7.10 7.45
N SER A 26 1.39 -6.14 8.37
CA SER A 26 0.14 -5.78 9.04
C SER A 26 -0.37 -4.42 8.59
N LEU A 27 -1.67 -4.34 8.27
CA LEU A 27 -2.38 -3.08 8.13
C LEU A 27 -3.13 -2.78 9.41
N VAL A 28 -2.86 -1.62 9.99
CA VAL A 28 -3.57 -1.12 11.17
C VAL A 28 -4.55 -0.04 10.75
N ARG A 29 -5.73 -0.04 11.37
CA ARG A 29 -6.75 0.99 11.14
C ARG A 29 -6.40 2.23 11.97
N ASP A 30 -5.34 2.90 11.55
CA ASP A 30 -4.84 4.13 12.11
C ASP A 30 -4.99 5.23 11.05
N SER A 31 -5.76 6.28 11.36
CA SER A 31 -6.02 7.33 10.40
C SER A 31 -4.86 8.33 10.38
N TRP A 32 -4.39 8.68 9.18
CA TRP A 32 -3.25 9.58 8.99
C TRP A 32 -3.47 10.47 7.77
N GLN A 33 -2.80 11.63 7.73
CA GLN A 33 -2.87 12.55 6.60
C GLN A 33 -1.80 12.18 5.56
N MET A 34 -2.21 12.10 4.29
CA MET A 34 -1.27 12.04 3.18
C MET A 34 -0.60 13.40 3.00
N GLU A 35 0.72 13.38 2.81
CA GLU A 35 1.47 14.61 2.52
C GLU A 35 0.99 15.27 1.22
N GLU A 36 1.03 16.60 1.17
CA GLU A 36 0.66 17.36 -0.03
C GLU A 36 1.64 17.13 -1.19
N SER A 37 2.90 16.87 -0.86
CA SER A 37 3.93 16.61 -1.85
C SER A 37 5.12 15.88 -1.26
N PHE A 38 5.87 15.19 -2.12
CA PHE A 38 7.14 14.59 -1.79
C PHE A 38 8.24 15.11 -2.71
N GLN A 39 9.44 15.30 -2.16
CA GLN A 39 10.62 15.59 -2.97
C GLN A 39 11.10 14.32 -3.67
N PHE A 40 11.29 14.39 -4.98
CA PHE A 40 11.79 13.31 -5.82
C PHE A 40 12.99 13.79 -6.65
N GLY A 41 14.18 13.72 -6.05
CA GLY A 41 15.40 14.29 -6.62
C GLY A 41 15.29 15.81 -6.73
N SER A 42 15.44 16.36 -7.94
CA SER A 42 15.25 17.79 -8.22
C SER A 42 13.79 18.20 -8.40
N ASN A 43 12.87 17.24 -8.47
CA ASN A 43 11.47 17.49 -8.77
C ASN A 43 10.58 17.28 -7.53
N THR A 44 9.34 17.72 -7.63
CA THR A 44 8.31 17.49 -6.62
C THR A 44 7.20 16.63 -7.22
N VAL A 45 6.73 15.64 -6.45
CA VAL A 45 5.65 14.73 -6.85
C VAL A 45 4.46 14.95 -5.94
N ILE A 46 3.27 15.09 -6.54
CA ILE A 46 2.02 15.16 -5.81
C ILE A 46 1.45 13.74 -5.73
N PRO A 47 1.30 13.16 -4.52
CA PRO A 47 0.76 11.82 -4.37
C PRO A 47 -0.73 11.78 -4.68
N VAL A 48 -1.23 10.59 -5.05
CA VAL A 48 -2.67 10.35 -5.13
C VAL A 48 -3.26 10.52 -3.73
N ARG A 49 -4.34 11.32 -3.64
CA ARG A 49 -5.01 11.72 -2.38
C ARG A 49 -4.16 12.63 -1.48
N ALA A 50 -3.31 13.48 -2.07
CA ALA A 50 -2.61 14.56 -1.37
C ALA A 50 -3.56 15.37 -0.46
N GLY A 51 -3.14 15.61 0.78
CA GLY A 51 -3.92 16.36 1.78
C GLY A 51 -5.14 15.63 2.35
N GLU A 52 -5.46 14.42 1.86
CA GLU A 52 -6.59 13.65 2.36
C GLU A 52 -6.21 12.72 3.53
N THR A 53 -7.23 12.40 4.32
CA THR A 53 -7.12 11.39 5.38
C THR A 53 -7.23 9.98 4.82
N LEU A 54 -6.21 9.17 5.07
CA LEU A 54 -6.21 7.73 4.86
C LEU A 54 -6.54 7.02 6.16
N HIS A 55 -7.25 5.89 6.07
CA HIS A 55 -7.77 5.18 7.26
C HIS A 55 -6.96 3.95 7.66
N TRP A 56 -5.95 3.59 6.87
CA TRP A 56 -5.13 2.41 7.08
C TRP A 56 -3.67 2.79 6.91
N ARG A 57 -2.83 2.26 7.79
CA ARG A 57 -1.38 2.44 7.78
C ARG A 57 -0.69 1.09 7.82
N LEU A 58 0.45 0.98 7.16
CA LEU A 58 1.35 -0.17 7.24
C LEU A 58 2.10 -0.13 8.57
N ALA A 59 2.05 -1.22 9.34
CA ALA A 59 2.70 -1.32 10.66
C ALA A 59 4.01 -2.11 10.66
N VAL A 60 4.39 -2.68 9.51
CA VAL A 60 5.48 -3.66 9.29
C VAL A 60 5.35 -4.88 10.20
#